data_AF-A0A915CMD5-F1
#
_entry.id   AF-A0A915CMD5-F1
#
_cell.length_a   1.000
_cell.length_b   1.000
_cell.length_c   1.000
_cell.angle_alpha   90.00
_cell.angle_beta   90.00
_cell.angle_gamma   90.00
#
_symmetry.space_group_name_H-M   'P 1'
#
loop_
_entity.id
_entity.type
_entity.pdbx_description
1 polymer ?
#
loop_
_entity_poly.entity_id
_entity_poly.type
_entity_poly.pdbx_seq_one_letter_code
_entity_poly.pdbx_strand_id
1 'polypeptide(L)'
;MYFEQPDAAGHREGPESDLVNSALIYVDAMINYLMYRLDKKGYLGCINIVLLSDHGSQKLREDHFIAVENYLDINDTNLEIFTGAIGQLTFKNKSDVNMAAKIAPFACQEGHTFRVYTKDIMPKRYHYGSNNRIGDIVLDASAGTRIFKTNEELRACDDKGDHGYDNRIKEMRAIFGAYGPSLKENFHIPPFQNIELYNLFTDLMQFPYTADNNGTRGVLYPILKKAPDYEPTQTVELNACEDLDMIKCGDGCHFELNYGENVKQKQSSCIAQSVQVPQDMDHSSKPCLVKLCNSSLVYSKRFAMAMMVESILADPVPNIDHRANCTAHLKFEKTKIEETTTSTASTTSTTTSMPTSSETSTTEPSKNIDEKDVQPSNQETPLPADFS
;
A
#
# COMPACT_ATOMS: atom_id res chain seq x y z
N MET A 1 20.77 6.38 -12.98
CA MET A 1 21.33 5.27 -13.77
C MET A 1 20.41 4.08 -13.53
N TYR A 2 20.09 3.33 -14.57
CA TYR A 2 19.21 2.15 -14.50
C TYR A 2 19.81 1.06 -15.39
N PHE A 3 19.69 -0.19 -14.96
CA PHE A 3 20.08 -1.37 -15.71
C PHE A 3 18.91 -2.33 -15.69
N GLU A 4 18.63 -2.96 -16.83
CA GLU A 4 17.57 -3.98 -16.97
C GLU A 4 17.95 -5.32 -16.33
N GLN A 5 19.22 -5.48 -15.96
CA GLN A 5 19.72 -6.68 -15.30
C GLN A 5 19.73 -6.51 -13.77
N PRO A 6 19.48 -7.58 -13.00
CA PRO A 6 19.34 -8.98 -13.43
C PRO A 6 17.91 -9.39 -13.84
N ASP A 7 16.97 -8.46 -13.90
CA ASP A 7 15.55 -8.76 -14.13
C ASP A 7 15.29 -9.51 -15.44
N ALA A 8 15.85 -9.01 -16.55
CA ALA A 8 15.71 -9.66 -17.85
C ALA A 8 16.23 -11.12 -17.87
N ALA A 9 17.34 -11.40 -17.19
CA ALA A 9 17.84 -12.77 -17.02
C ALA A 9 16.92 -13.61 -16.11
N GLY A 10 16.41 -13.00 -15.04
CA GLY A 10 15.48 -13.62 -14.10
C GLY A 10 14.18 -14.06 -14.75
N HIS A 11 13.61 -13.25 -15.64
CA HIS A 11 12.45 -13.65 -16.44
C HIS A 11 12.76 -14.84 -17.35
N ARG A 12 13.86 -14.74 -18.12
CA ARG A 12 14.17 -15.72 -19.17
C ARG A 12 14.50 -17.11 -18.62
N GLU A 13 15.38 -17.19 -17.62
CA GLU A 13 15.94 -18.47 -17.15
C GLU A 13 15.61 -18.76 -15.67
N GLY A 14 14.97 -17.81 -14.99
CA GLY A 14 14.58 -17.94 -13.59
C GLY A 14 15.65 -17.36 -12.65
N PRO A 15 15.25 -16.97 -11.43
CA PRO A 15 16.11 -16.24 -10.50
C PRO A 15 17.32 -17.02 -9.97
N GLU A 16 17.31 -18.35 -10.09
CA GLU A 16 18.38 -19.25 -9.61
C GLU A 16 19.32 -19.72 -10.73
N SER A 17 19.22 -19.14 -11.92
CA SER A 17 19.96 -19.58 -13.11
C SER A 17 21.40 -19.04 -13.18
N ASP A 18 22.24 -19.74 -13.92
CA ASP A 18 23.60 -19.27 -14.26
C ASP A 18 23.57 -17.99 -15.10
N LEU A 19 22.49 -17.75 -15.85
CA LEU A 19 22.32 -16.50 -16.59
C LEU A 19 22.14 -15.31 -15.64
N VAL A 20 21.38 -15.47 -14.55
CA VAL A 20 21.27 -14.46 -13.50
C VAL A 20 22.61 -14.23 -12.81
N ASN A 21 23.36 -15.30 -12.49
CA ASN A 21 24.71 -15.15 -11.94
C ASN A 21 25.64 -14.33 -12.85
N SER A 22 25.60 -14.62 -14.15
CA SER A 22 26.36 -13.88 -15.17
C SER A 22 25.94 -12.41 -15.26
N ALA A 23 24.63 -12.14 -15.21
CA ALA A 23 24.07 -10.79 -15.21
C ALA A 23 24.46 -10.00 -13.95
N LEU A 24 24.48 -10.64 -12.79
CA LEU A 24 24.93 -10.03 -11.54
C LEU A 24 26.42 -9.64 -11.59
N ILE A 25 27.29 -10.52 -12.12
CA ILE A 25 28.72 -10.20 -12.33
C ILE A 25 28.87 -8.99 -13.26
N TYR A 26 28.07 -8.94 -14.34
CA TYR A 26 28.09 -7.81 -15.27
C TYR A 26 27.70 -6.49 -14.60
N VAL A 27 26.59 -6.46 -13.84
CA VAL A 27 26.13 -5.25 -13.14
C VAL A 27 27.12 -4.84 -12.05
N ASP A 28 27.69 -5.78 -11.30
CA ASP A 28 28.74 -5.51 -10.31
C ASP A 28 29.96 -4.86 -10.97
N ALA A 29 30.41 -5.38 -12.11
CA ALA A 29 31.51 -4.77 -12.87
C ALA A 29 31.20 -3.34 -13.33
N MET A 30 29.96 -3.04 -13.73
CA MET A 30 29.53 -1.68 -14.09
C MET A 30 29.54 -0.74 -12.89
N ILE A 31 29.05 -1.20 -11.72
CA ILE A 31 29.08 -0.44 -10.47
C ILE A 31 30.54 -0.20 -10.06
N ASN A 32 31.39 -1.21 -10.10
CA ASN A 32 32.81 -1.09 -9.80
C ASN A 32 33.51 -0.08 -10.72
N TYR A 33 33.23 -0.12 -12.03
CA TYR A 33 33.75 0.87 -12.97
C TYR A 33 33.31 2.29 -12.62
N LEU A 34 32.04 2.51 -12.29
CA LEU A 34 31.53 3.80 -11.83
C LEU A 34 32.28 4.28 -10.57
N MET A 35 32.37 3.44 -9.54
CA MET A 35 33.06 3.75 -8.29
C MET A 35 34.53 4.09 -8.53
N TYR A 36 35.24 3.31 -9.34
CA TYR A 36 36.62 3.56 -9.74
C TYR A 36 36.78 4.91 -10.43
N ARG A 37 35.90 5.25 -11.38
CA ARG A 37 35.97 6.53 -12.11
C ARG A 37 35.69 7.71 -11.19
N LEU A 38 34.77 7.57 -10.24
CA LEU A 38 34.47 8.60 -9.24
C LEU A 38 35.64 8.81 -8.27
N ASP A 39 36.30 7.73 -7.85
CA ASP A 39 37.51 7.79 -7.03
C ASP A 39 38.65 8.53 -7.75
N LYS A 40 38.95 8.13 -8.99
CA LYS A 40 40.00 8.77 -9.81
C LYS A 40 39.72 10.25 -10.10
N LYS A 41 38.47 10.69 -10.02
CA LYS A 41 38.08 12.10 -10.14
C LYS A 41 38.01 12.83 -8.80
N GLY A 42 38.21 12.14 -7.68
CA GLY A 42 38.16 12.72 -6.33
C GLY A 42 36.73 13.04 -5.86
N TYR A 43 35.70 12.40 -6.44
CA TYR A 43 34.30 12.72 -6.14
C TYR A 43 33.67 11.85 -5.06
N LEU A 44 34.26 10.71 -4.68
CA LEU A 44 33.66 9.81 -3.69
C LEU A 44 33.42 10.48 -2.31
N GLY A 45 34.20 11.50 -1.96
CA GLY A 45 34.00 12.28 -0.73
C GLY A 45 32.90 13.35 -0.82
N CYS A 46 32.32 13.58 -2.01
CA CYS A 46 31.40 14.70 -2.28
C CYS A 46 30.00 14.25 -2.70
N ILE A 47 29.79 12.97 -3.00
CA ILE A 47 28.53 12.46 -3.54
C ILE A 47 27.94 11.38 -2.63
N ASN A 48 26.62 11.38 -2.53
CA ASN A 48 25.88 10.25 -1.97
C ASN A 48 25.45 9.34 -3.13
N ILE A 49 25.68 8.05 -2.98
CA ILE A 49 25.33 6.98 -3.92
C ILE A 49 24.35 6.07 -3.20
N VAL A 50 23.19 5.84 -3.81
CA VAL A 50 22.19 4.91 -3.30
C VAL A 50 21.96 3.84 -4.36
N LEU A 51 22.25 2.60 -4.01
CA LEU A 51 22.01 1.41 -4.81
C LEU A 51 20.66 0.80 -4.41
N LEU A 52 19.80 0.58 -5.39
CA LEU A 52 18.43 0.11 -5.21
C LEU A 52 18.09 -0.99 -6.20
N SER A 53 17.05 -1.76 -5.89
CA SER A 53 16.18 -2.38 -6.89
C SER A 53 14.73 -1.94 -6.65
N ASP A 54 13.90 -2.10 -7.66
CA ASP A 54 12.46 -1.88 -7.62
C ASP A 54 11.71 -3.06 -6.96
N HIS A 55 12.10 -4.28 -7.29
CA HIS A 55 11.55 -5.52 -6.73
C HIS A 55 12.60 -6.63 -6.66
N GLY A 56 12.17 -7.81 -6.21
CA GLY A 56 12.89 -9.07 -6.37
C GLY A 56 12.31 -9.91 -7.52
N SER A 57 12.56 -11.22 -7.52
CA SER A 57 12.13 -12.13 -8.59
C SER A 57 11.74 -13.49 -8.01
N GLN A 58 10.73 -14.12 -8.61
CA GLN A 58 10.19 -15.41 -8.17
C GLN A 58 10.18 -16.41 -9.33
N LYS A 59 10.64 -17.63 -9.06
CA LYS A 59 10.59 -18.73 -10.03
C LYS A 59 9.14 -19.13 -10.29
N LEU A 60 8.78 -19.25 -11.57
CA LEU A 60 7.49 -19.76 -12.00
C LEU A 60 7.39 -21.27 -11.76
N ARG A 61 6.19 -21.73 -11.45
CA ARG A 61 5.85 -23.13 -11.19
C ARG A 61 5.00 -23.62 -12.35
N GLU A 62 5.52 -24.58 -13.11
CA GLU A 62 4.90 -25.06 -14.34
C GLU A 62 3.48 -25.63 -14.15
N ASP A 63 3.17 -26.11 -12.94
CA ASP A 63 1.88 -26.68 -12.55
C ASP A 63 0.89 -25.64 -11.95
N HIS A 64 1.26 -24.36 -11.86
CA HIS A 64 0.48 -23.31 -11.20
C HIS A 64 0.13 -22.16 -12.15
N PHE A 65 -0.27 -22.46 -13.38
CA PHE A 65 -0.76 -21.45 -14.31
C PHE A 65 -2.28 -21.39 -14.37
N ILE A 66 -2.82 -20.19 -14.59
CA ILE A 66 -4.26 -19.92 -14.65
C ILE A 66 -4.55 -19.27 -15.99
N ALA A 67 -5.52 -19.79 -16.75
CA ALA A 67 -6.04 -19.10 -17.93
C ALA A 67 -7.46 -18.60 -17.64
N VAL A 68 -7.71 -17.29 -17.83
CA VAL A 68 -9.02 -16.66 -17.54
C VAL A 68 -10.14 -17.25 -18.40
N GLU A 69 -9.84 -17.72 -19.62
CA GLU A 69 -10.82 -18.39 -20.49
C GLU A 69 -11.44 -19.66 -19.90
N ASN A 70 -10.80 -20.28 -18.90
CA ASN A 70 -11.36 -21.43 -18.20
C ASN A 70 -12.46 -21.02 -17.19
N TYR A 71 -12.62 -19.73 -16.91
CA TYR A 71 -13.52 -19.19 -15.89
C TYR A 71 -14.58 -18.25 -16.46
N LEU A 72 -14.25 -17.49 -17.49
CA LEU A 72 -15.13 -16.49 -18.10
C LEU A 72 -15.08 -16.57 -19.63
N ASP A 73 -16.15 -16.11 -20.28
CA ASP A 73 -16.14 -15.85 -21.72
C ASP A 73 -15.25 -14.64 -22.02
N ILE A 74 -14.05 -14.91 -22.54
CA ILE A 74 -13.06 -13.90 -22.89
C ILE A 74 -13.36 -13.17 -24.21
N ASN A 75 -14.39 -13.60 -24.95
CA ASN A 75 -14.88 -12.90 -26.14
C ASN A 75 -15.91 -11.81 -25.82
N ASP A 76 -16.28 -11.66 -24.55
CA ASP A 76 -17.11 -10.55 -24.05
C ASP A 76 -16.40 -9.21 -24.35
N THR A 77 -16.93 -8.45 -25.31
CA THR A 77 -16.32 -7.18 -25.76
C THR A 77 -16.33 -6.09 -24.68
N ASN A 78 -17.13 -6.28 -23.63
CA ASN A 78 -17.19 -5.41 -22.46
C ASN A 78 -16.08 -5.71 -21.44
N LEU A 79 -15.39 -6.85 -21.55
CA LEU A 79 -14.36 -7.31 -20.63
C LEU A 79 -12.95 -7.04 -21.17
N GLU A 80 -12.14 -6.34 -20.38
CA GLU A 80 -10.70 -6.18 -20.60
C GLU A 80 -9.93 -6.96 -19.52
N ILE A 81 -8.87 -7.64 -19.94
CA ILE A 81 -8.10 -8.56 -19.10
C ILE A 81 -6.64 -8.14 -19.15
N PHE A 82 -6.07 -7.85 -17.98
CA PHE A 82 -4.63 -7.71 -17.76
C PHE A 82 -4.10 -8.97 -17.08
N THR A 83 -2.94 -9.45 -17.51
CA THR A 83 -2.34 -10.75 -17.15
C THR A 83 -1.04 -10.57 -16.36
N GLY A 84 -0.46 -11.65 -15.83
CA GLY A 84 0.78 -11.66 -15.03
C GLY A 84 0.58 -12.23 -13.62
N ALA A 85 1.46 -11.87 -12.68
CA ALA A 85 1.30 -12.24 -11.27
C ALA A 85 0.04 -11.62 -10.62
N ILE A 86 -0.42 -10.47 -11.12
CA ILE A 86 -1.66 -9.82 -10.70
C ILE A 86 -2.56 -9.65 -11.92
N GLY A 87 -3.59 -10.48 -12.02
CA GLY A 87 -4.59 -10.35 -13.07
C GLY A 87 -5.61 -9.27 -12.73
N GLN A 88 -6.04 -8.49 -13.72
CA GLN A 88 -7.11 -7.50 -13.54
C GLN A 88 -8.19 -7.68 -14.59
N LEU A 89 -9.44 -7.74 -14.15
CA LEU A 89 -10.62 -7.79 -15.02
C LEU A 89 -11.36 -6.46 -14.90
N THR A 90 -11.49 -5.75 -16.01
CA THR A 90 -12.13 -4.44 -16.06
C THR A 90 -13.33 -4.50 -17.00
N PHE A 91 -14.47 -3.96 -16.56
CA PHE A 91 -15.66 -3.86 -17.40
C PHE A 91 -15.84 -2.43 -17.90
N LYS A 92 -15.90 -2.25 -19.23
CA LYS A 92 -16.05 -0.92 -19.87
C LYS A 92 -17.35 -0.23 -19.45
N ASN A 93 -18.46 -0.98 -19.48
CA ASN A 93 -19.75 -0.57 -18.97
C ASN A 93 -20.15 -1.48 -17.80
N LYS A 94 -20.35 -0.90 -16.62
CA LYS A 94 -20.64 -1.61 -15.38
C LYS A 94 -22.12 -1.70 -15.06
N SER A 95 -22.96 -0.93 -15.75
CA SER A 95 -24.39 -0.76 -15.44
C SER A 95 -25.15 -2.08 -15.46
N ASP A 96 -24.77 -2.98 -16.38
CA ASP A 96 -25.43 -4.28 -16.59
C ASP A 96 -24.60 -5.47 -16.08
N VAL A 97 -23.49 -5.21 -15.37
CA VAL A 97 -22.59 -6.27 -14.92
C VAL A 97 -23.02 -6.79 -13.55
N ASN A 98 -23.48 -8.04 -13.52
CA ASN A 98 -23.63 -8.77 -12.25
C ASN A 98 -22.24 -9.22 -11.75
N MET A 99 -21.62 -8.41 -10.89
CA MET A 99 -20.29 -8.69 -10.35
C MET A 99 -20.21 -10.03 -9.60
N ALA A 100 -21.23 -10.39 -8.83
CA ALA A 100 -21.24 -11.67 -8.12
C ALA A 100 -21.20 -12.86 -9.09
N ALA A 101 -21.93 -12.78 -10.21
CA ALA A 101 -21.90 -13.80 -11.25
C ALA A 101 -20.55 -13.86 -11.99
N LYS A 102 -19.85 -12.73 -12.16
CA LYS A 102 -18.50 -12.69 -12.76
C LYS A 102 -17.40 -13.19 -11.81
N ILE A 103 -17.60 -13.09 -10.49
CA ILE A 103 -16.66 -13.57 -9.47
C ILE A 103 -16.88 -15.06 -9.16
N ALA A 104 -18.13 -15.54 -9.17
CA ALA A 104 -18.49 -16.89 -8.76
C ALA A 104 -17.66 -18.02 -9.42
N PRO A 105 -17.29 -17.98 -10.71
CA PRO A 105 -16.46 -19.02 -11.33
C PRO A 105 -15.09 -19.17 -10.67
N PHE A 106 -14.55 -18.10 -10.07
CA PHE A 106 -13.26 -18.10 -9.40
C PHE A 106 -13.34 -18.51 -7.92
N ALA A 107 -14.54 -18.75 -7.38
CA ALA A 107 -14.72 -19.14 -5.99
C ALA A 107 -14.23 -20.58 -5.73
N CYS A 108 -14.01 -20.91 -4.45
CA CYS A 108 -13.70 -22.27 -3.97
C CYS A 108 -12.39 -22.89 -4.51
N GLN A 109 -11.42 -22.08 -4.96
CA GLN A 109 -10.08 -22.54 -5.36
C GLN A 109 -9.12 -22.75 -4.16
N GLU A 110 -9.64 -22.73 -2.93
CA GLU A 110 -8.92 -22.85 -1.65
C GLU A 110 -7.74 -21.87 -1.44
N GLY A 111 -7.53 -20.91 -2.35
CA GLY A 111 -6.47 -19.92 -2.25
C GLY A 111 -5.06 -20.45 -2.55
N HIS A 112 -4.92 -21.67 -3.10
CA HIS A 112 -3.62 -22.28 -3.36
C HIS A 112 -2.87 -21.58 -4.49
N THR A 113 -3.56 -21.30 -5.60
CA THR A 113 -2.98 -20.68 -6.81
C THR A 113 -3.23 -19.18 -6.90
N PHE A 114 -4.40 -18.70 -6.45
CA PHE A 114 -4.73 -17.28 -6.46
C PHE A 114 -5.84 -16.94 -5.47
N ARG A 115 -5.97 -15.65 -5.18
CA ARG A 115 -7.09 -15.06 -4.43
C ARG A 115 -7.82 -14.09 -5.33
N VAL A 116 -9.10 -13.88 -5.06
CA VAL A 116 -9.96 -13.00 -5.84
C VAL A 116 -10.47 -11.89 -4.93
N TYR A 117 -10.35 -10.66 -5.39
CA TYR A 117 -10.82 -9.50 -4.65
C TYR A 117 -11.58 -8.55 -5.57
N THR A 118 -12.58 -7.88 -5.00
CA THR A 118 -13.02 -6.59 -5.50
C THR A 118 -12.22 -5.48 -4.83
N LYS A 119 -12.20 -4.29 -5.43
CA LYS A 119 -11.44 -3.14 -4.95
C LYS A 119 -11.72 -2.76 -3.49
N ASP A 120 -12.96 -2.92 -3.04
CA ASP A 120 -13.41 -2.55 -1.69
C ASP A 120 -12.90 -3.52 -0.61
N ILE A 121 -12.71 -4.80 -0.96
CA ILE A 121 -12.24 -5.85 -0.04
C ILE A 121 -10.74 -6.16 -0.16
N MET A 122 -10.04 -5.49 -1.06
CA MET A 122 -8.58 -5.62 -1.18
C MET A 122 -7.90 -5.37 0.19
N PRO A 123 -6.91 -6.20 0.59
CA PRO A 123 -6.19 -6.01 1.84
C PRO A 123 -5.62 -4.59 1.95
N LYS A 124 -6.00 -3.85 2.98
CA LYS A 124 -5.64 -2.42 3.12
C LYS A 124 -4.14 -2.17 3.07
N ARG A 125 -3.32 -3.11 3.56
CA ARG A 125 -1.85 -3.06 3.51
C ARG A 125 -1.26 -2.93 2.11
N TYR A 126 -1.98 -3.34 1.07
CA TYR A 126 -1.53 -3.18 -0.32
C TYR A 126 -1.74 -1.77 -0.84
N HIS A 127 -2.63 -0.98 -0.22
CA HIS A 127 -3.08 0.32 -0.73
C HIS A 127 -3.54 0.26 -2.20
N TYR A 128 -4.09 -0.88 -2.62
CA TYR A 128 -4.39 -1.21 -4.02
C TYR A 128 -5.89 -1.43 -4.25
N GLY A 129 -6.69 -0.38 -4.04
CA GLY A 129 -8.16 -0.48 -4.24
C GLY A 129 -8.89 0.84 -4.47
N SER A 130 -8.23 1.99 -4.36
CA SER A 130 -8.88 3.31 -4.45
C SER A 130 -8.87 3.91 -5.86
N ASN A 131 -8.01 3.44 -6.77
CA ASN A 131 -7.84 4.04 -8.09
C ASN A 131 -8.74 3.38 -9.16
N ASN A 132 -9.34 4.19 -10.03
CA ASN A 132 -10.21 3.70 -11.12
C ASN A 132 -9.47 2.92 -12.22
N ARG A 133 -8.13 3.03 -12.30
CA ARG A 133 -7.29 2.22 -13.20
C ARG A 133 -7.07 0.81 -12.69
N ILE A 134 -7.38 0.53 -11.43
CA ILE A 134 -7.39 -0.82 -10.89
C ILE A 134 -8.68 -1.51 -11.37
N GLY A 135 -8.52 -2.73 -11.88
CA GLY A 135 -9.61 -3.55 -12.36
C GLY A 135 -10.72 -3.74 -11.33
N ASP A 136 -11.90 -4.08 -11.83
CA ASP A 136 -13.08 -4.30 -10.98
C ASP A 136 -12.97 -5.61 -10.20
N ILE A 137 -12.29 -6.60 -10.78
CA ILE A 137 -11.86 -7.83 -10.11
C ILE A 137 -10.33 -7.90 -10.22
N VAL A 138 -9.69 -8.17 -9.08
CA VAL A 138 -8.25 -8.42 -8.98
C VAL A 138 -8.04 -9.89 -8.65
N LEU A 139 -7.23 -10.55 -9.46
CA LEU A 139 -6.76 -11.91 -9.27
C LEU A 139 -5.32 -11.82 -8.72
N ASP A 140 -5.17 -11.99 -7.41
CA ASP A 140 -3.90 -11.94 -6.67
C ASP A 140 -3.26 -13.33 -6.68
N ALA A 141 -2.33 -13.59 -7.59
CA ALA A 141 -1.73 -14.91 -7.73
C ALA A 141 -0.78 -15.23 -6.57
N SER A 142 -0.74 -16.51 -6.18
CA SER A 142 0.26 -17.02 -5.24
C SER A 142 1.65 -17.03 -5.88
N ALA A 143 2.70 -16.91 -5.09
CA ALA A 143 4.09 -16.90 -5.58
C ALA A 143 4.38 -18.05 -6.55
N GLY A 144 4.95 -17.72 -7.71
CA GLY A 144 5.26 -18.65 -8.80
C GLY A 144 4.09 -19.01 -9.71
N THR A 145 2.90 -18.47 -9.46
CA THR A 145 1.72 -18.62 -10.32
C THR A 145 1.65 -17.47 -11.31
N ARG A 146 1.21 -17.71 -12.54
CA ARG A 146 0.96 -16.65 -13.54
C ARG A 146 -0.44 -16.78 -14.11
N ILE A 147 -1.10 -15.63 -14.30
CA ILE A 147 -2.42 -15.53 -14.89
C ILE A 147 -2.26 -15.14 -16.36
N PHE A 148 -2.90 -15.89 -17.24
CA PHE A 148 -2.95 -15.69 -18.69
C PHE A 148 -4.38 -15.42 -19.14
N LYS A 149 -4.55 -14.83 -20.32
CA LYS A 149 -5.89 -14.65 -20.89
C LYS A 149 -6.39 -15.98 -21.44
N THR A 150 -5.55 -16.67 -22.20
CA THR A 150 -5.88 -17.93 -22.90
C THR A 150 -4.94 -19.06 -22.51
N ASN A 151 -5.36 -20.31 -22.73
CA ASN A 151 -4.50 -21.48 -22.62
C ASN A 151 -3.45 -21.53 -23.75
N GLU A 152 -3.68 -20.84 -24.87
CA GLU A 152 -2.67 -20.69 -25.93
C GLU A 152 -1.49 -19.85 -25.44
N GLU A 153 -1.75 -18.68 -24.86
CA GLU A 153 -0.74 -17.83 -24.24
C GLU A 153 0.02 -18.57 -23.13
N LEU A 154 -0.69 -19.32 -22.30
CA LEU A 154 -0.11 -20.17 -21.26
C LEU A 154 0.90 -21.16 -21.84
N ARG A 155 0.52 -21.90 -22.90
CA ARG A 155 1.40 -22.90 -23.54
C ARG A 155 2.57 -22.28 -24.28
N ALA A 156 2.44 -21.03 -24.72
CA ALA A 156 3.49 -20.28 -25.40
C ALA A 156 4.46 -19.58 -24.43
N CYS A 157 4.16 -19.55 -23.12
CA CYS A 157 5.01 -18.90 -22.14
C CYS A 157 6.30 -19.69 -21.93
N ASP A 158 7.43 -19.06 -22.21
CA ASP A 158 8.76 -19.64 -21.99
C ASP A 158 9.48 -19.03 -20.77
N ASP A 159 8.95 -17.95 -20.21
CA ASP A 159 9.52 -17.33 -19.01
C ASP A 159 9.59 -18.34 -17.85
N LYS A 160 10.70 -18.30 -17.10
CA LYS A 160 10.94 -19.13 -15.91
C LYS A 160 10.86 -18.32 -14.61
N GLY A 161 10.81 -16.99 -14.70
CA GLY A 161 10.63 -16.09 -13.57
C GLY A 161 9.58 -15.02 -13.84
N ASP A 162 8.96 -14.54 -12.77
CA ASP A 162 8.03 -13.40 -12.80
C ASP A 162 8.10 -12.64 -11.46
N HIS A 163 7.46 -11.47 -11.42
CA HIS A 163 7.38 -10.62 -10.23
C HIS A 163 6.02 -9.92 -10.14
N GLY A 164 5.78 -9.19 -9.05
CA GLY A 164 4.52 -8.49 -8.77
C GLY A 164 3.61 -9.17 -7.74
N TYR A 165 4.08 -10.28 -7.15
CA TYR A 165 3.42 -10.95 -6.03
C TYR A 165 3.38 -10.09 -4.76
N ASP A 166 2.73 -10.61 -3.71
CA ASP A 166 2.66 -9.98 -2.38
C ASP A 166 4.02 -9.41 -1.92
N ASN A 167 4.08 -8.09 -1.74
CA ASN A 167 5.29 -7.36 -1.36
C ASN A 167 5.91 -7.75 -0.01
N ARG A 168 5.27 -8.62 0.78
CA ARG A 168 5.83 -9.14 2.04
C ARG A 168 6.63 -10.44 1.89
N ILE A 169 6.47 -11.17 0.78
CA ILE A 169 7.24 -12.40 0.57
C ILE A 169 8.71 -12.08 0.37
N LYS A 170 9.59 -13.02 0.72
CA LYS A 170 11.03 -12.77 0.74
C LYS A 170 11.57 -12.49 -0.66
N GLU A 171 11.02 -13.19 -1.65
CA GLU A 171 11.43 -13.19 -3.05
C GLU A 171 11.09 -11.88 -3.76
N MET A 172 10.12 -11.10 -3.24
CA MET A 172 9.78 -9.77 -3.78
C MET A 172 10.53 -8.62 -3.09
N ARG A 173 11.39 -8.91 -2.12
CA ARG A 173 12.16 -7.86 -1.43
C ARG A 173 13.23 -7.30 -2.36
N ALA A 174 13.37 -5.98 -2.32
CA ALA A 174 14.37 -5.24 -3.07
C ALA A 174 15.67 -5.03 -2.29
N ILE A 175 16.74 -4.64 -2.98
CA ILE A 175 18.00 -4.24 -2.36
C ILE A 175 17.99 -2.76 -1.98
N PHE A 176 18.69 -2.43 -0.90
CA PHE A 176 19.04 -1.07 -0.51
C PHE A 176 20.46 -1.04 0.01
N GLY A 177 21.30 -0.21 -0.60
CA GLY A 177 22.64 0.12 -0.12
C GLY A 177 22.91 1.60 -0.32
N ALA A 178 23.62 2.23 0.60
CA ALA A 178 23.89 3.65 0.51
C ALA A 178 25.33 3.95 0.98
N TYR A 179 26.02 4.82 0.25
CA TYR A 179 27.39 5.22 0.49
C TYR A 179 27.55 6.72 0.26
N GLY A 180 28.24 7.44 1.14
CA GLY A 180 28.54 8.85 0.90
C GLY A 180 28.78 9.68 2.16
N PRO A 181 29.15 10.96 2.00
CA PRO A 181 29.54 11.84 3.10
C PRO A 181 28.40 12.20 4.04
N SER A 182 27.14 12.11 3.60
CA SER A 182 25.96 12.43 4.43
C SER A 182 25.41 11.23 5.19
N LEU A 183 25.91 10.02 4.89
CA LEU A 183 25.40 8.75 5.39
C LEU A 183 26.34 8.18 6.45
N LYS A 184 25.80 7.51 7.47
CA LYS A 184 26.58 6.81 8.49
C LYS A 184 27.29 5.61 7.85
N GLU A 185 28.51 5.37 8.30
CA GLU A 185 29.31 4.23 7.86
C GLU A 185 29.03 3.00 8.72
N ASN A 186 29.12 1.81 8.13
CA ASN A 186 28.94 0.52 8.82
C ASN A 186 27.61 0.42 9.61
N PHE A 187 26.55 1.04 9.08
CA PHE A 187 25.24 1.07 9.72
C PHE A 187 24.28 0.12 9.00
N HIS A 188 23.63 -0.76 9.76
CA HIS A 188 22.57 -1.65 9.26
C HIS A 188 21.21 -1.17 9.78
N ILE A 189 20.24 -1.04 8.87
CA ILE A 189 18.88 -0.61 9.18
C ILE A 189 17.90 -1.78 9.04
N PRO A 190 16.85 -1.87 9.87
CA PRO A 190 15.77 -2.82 9.66
C PRO A 190 15.07 -2.63 8.29
N PRO A 191 14.37 -3.65 7.76
CA PRO A 191 13.59 -3.51 6.53
C PRO A 191 12.58 -2.35 6.61
N PHE A 192 12.43 -1.62 5.51
CA PHE A 192 11.50 -0.52 5.36
C PHE A 192 10.87 -0.56 3.95
N GLN A 193 9.82 0.24 3.72
CA GLN A 193 9.14 0.30 2.42
C GLN A 193 9.80 1.33 1.49
N ASN A 194 9.86 1.05 0.20
CA ASN A 194 10.50 1.93 -0.78
C ASN A 194 9.84 3.33 -0.88
N ILE A 195 8.59 3.50 -0.45
CA ILE A 195 7.92 4.81 -0.35
C ILE A 195 8.66 5.79 0.56
N GLU A 196 9.46 5.28 1.50
CA GLU A 196 10.28 6.10 2.40
C GLU A 196 11.47 6.77 1.70
N LEU A 197 11.88 6.25 0.54
CA LEU A 197 13.05 6.75 -0.19
C LEU A 197 12.86 8.18 -0.69
N TYR A 198 11.62 8.61 -0.98
CA TYR A 198 11.35 9.98 -1.37
C TYR A 198 11.85 10.97 -0.30
N ASN A 199 11.46 10.76 0.96
CA ASN A 199 11.87 11.61 2.07
C ASN A 199 13.39 11.58 2.27
N LEU A 200 14.02 10.41 2.17
CA LEU A 200 15.49 10.29 2.24
C LEU A 200 16.17 11.12 1.14
N PHE A 201 15.69 11.05 -0.10
CA PHE A 201 16.29 11.77 -1.21
C PHE A 201 16.13 13.27 -1.06
N THR A 202 14.98 13.75 -0.61
CA THR A 202 14.78 15.17 -0.34
C THR A 202 15.67 15.68 0.79
N ASP A 203 15.92 14.86 1.82
CA ASP A 203 16.83 15.21 2.92
C ASP A 203 18.29 15.26 2.45
N LEU A 204 18.73 14.27 1.65
CA LEU A 204 20.10 14.22 1.10
C LEU A 204 20.37 15.38 0.13
N MET A 205 19.35 15.83 -0.61
CA MET A 205 19.42 17.00 -1.49
C MET A 205 19.20 18.33 -0.77
N GLN A 206 18.82 18.29 0.52
CA GLN A 206 18.52 19.47 1.33
C GLN A 206 17.43 20.36 0.71
N PHE A 207 16.39 19.74 0.14
CA PHE A 207 15.27 20.52 -0.38
C PHE A 207 14.51 21.20 0.77
N PRO A 208 14.22 22.51 0.66
CA PRO A 208 13.53 23.25 1.73
C PRO A 208 12.06 22.85 1.85
N TYR A 209 11.49 22.27 0.79
CA TYR A 209 10.10 21.83 0.72
C TYR A 209 10.04 20.46 0.07
N THR A 210 9.17 19.60 0.61
CA THR A 210 8.89 18.27 0.09
C THR A 210 7.41 18.20 -0.28
N ALA A 211 7.08 17.45 -1.32
CA ALA A 211 5.70 17.21 -1.69
C ALA A 211 5.08 16.18 -0.74
N ASP A 212 3.76 16.28 -0.55
CA ASP A 212 3.00 15.28 0.20
C ASP A 212 3.18 13.90 -0.42
N ASN A 213 3.48 12.92 0.41
CA ASN A 213 3.73 11.54 0.03
C ASN A 213 3.29 10.59 1.16
N ASN A 214 3.33 9.28 0.90
CA ASN A 214 2.91 8.28 1.89
C ASN A 214 4.05 7.76 2.78
N GLY A 215 5.28 8.22 2.57
CA GLY A 215 6.41 7.89 3.44
C GLY A 215 6.31 8.63 4.77
N THR A 216 6.69 7.97 5.84
CA THR A 216 6.74 8.55 7.19
C THR A 216 8.08 9.28 7.40
N ARG A 217 8.04 10.61 7.39
CA ARG A 217 9.22 11.45 7.67
C ARG A 217 9.88 11.03 8.99
N GLY A 218 11.20 10.88 8.98
CA GLY A 218 11.98 10.48 10.16
C GLY A 218 12.37 9.00 10.19
N VAL A 219 11.65 8.11 9.49
CA VAL A 219 11.95 6.67 9.49
C VAL A 219 13.39 6.37 9.08
N LEU A 220 13.92 7.12 8.11
CA LEU A 220 15.27 6.94 7.59
C LEU A 220 16.31 7.91 8.20
N TYR A 221 15.95 8.74 9.19
CA TYR A 221 16.91 9.61 9.88
C TYR A 221 18.07 8.86 10.55
N PRO A 222 17.88 7.63 11.08
CA PRO A 222 18.98 6.88 11.67
C PRO A 222 20.18 6.63 10.73
N ILE A 223 19.99 6.65 9.41
CA ILE A 223 21.10 6.43 8.44
C ILE A 223 21.88 7.72 8.13
N LEU A 224 21.36 8.90 8.47
CA LEU A 224 21.99 10.18 8.19
C LEU A 224 23.01 10.55 9.27
N LYS A 225 24.20 11.03 8.88
CA LYS A 225 25.19 11.59 9.82
C LYS A 225 24.66 12.84 10.52
N LYS A 226 23.90 13.66 9.80
CA LYS A 226 23.19 14.84 10.31
C LYS A 226 21.74 14.75 9.85
N ALA A 227 20.88 14.24 10.72
CA ALA A 227 19.44 14.22 10.45
C ALA A 227 18.86 15.64 10.50
N PRO A 228 17.82 15.94 9.71
CA PRO A 228 17.02 17.15 9.90
C PRO A 228 16.32 17.14 11.27
N ASP A 229 15.88 18.31 11.71
CA ASP A 229 15.05 18.41 12.92
C ASP A 229 13.72 17.68 12.68
N TYR A 230 13.38 16.81 13.65
CA TYR A 230 12.14 16.05 13.67
C TYR A 230 11.21 16.69 14.69
N GLU A 231 10.09 17.23 14.22
CA GLU A 231 9.00 17.67 15.08
C GLU A 231 8.07 16.48 15.34
N PRO A 232 8.04 15.91 16.56
CA PRO A 232 7.18 14.79 16.87
C PRO A 232 5.71 15.19 16.73
N THR A 233 4.87 14.23 16.32
CA THR A 233 3.42 14.41 16.30
C THR A 233 2.94 14.84 17.69
N GLN A 234 2.32 16.02 17.76
CA GLN A 234 1.74 16.49 19.00
C GLN A 234 0.56 15.61 19.39
N THR A 235 0.46 15.34 20.69
CA THR A 235 -0.65 14.56 21.25
C THR A 235 -1.47 15.41 22.20
N VAL A 236 -2.76 15.09 22.32
CA VAL A 236 -3.71 15.76 23.18
C VAL A 236 -4.43 14.75 24.06
N GLU A 237 -4.75 15.17 25.28
CA GLU A 237 -5.63 14.41 26.17
C GLU A 237 -7.09 14.71 25.81
N LEU A 238 -7.90 13.66 25.70
CA LEU A 238 -9.33 13.81 25.45
C LEU A 238 -10.10 14.09 26.74
N ASN A 239 -11.08 14.98 26.66
CA ASN A 239 -12.03 15.21 27.74
C ASN A 239 -12.87 13.95 28.00
N ALA A 240 -13.29 13.76 29.26
CA ALA A 240 -14.22 12.70 29.61
C ALA A 240 -15.55 12.86 28.86
N CYS A 241 -16.16 11.76 28.46
CA CYS A 241 -17.51 11.82 27.91
C CYS A 241 -18.53 12.16 29.01
N GLU A 242 -19.13 13.33 28.90
CA GLU A 242 -20.33 13.69 29.67
C GLU A 242 -21.56 12.92 29.15
N ASP A 243 -22.51 12.61 30.04
CA ASP A 243 -23.81 11.98 29.75
C ASP A 243 -23.78 10.56 29.17
N LEU A 244 -22.88 9.71 29.68
CA LEU A 244 -22.89 8.28 29.37
C LEU A 244 -23.91 7.54 30.27
N ASP A 245 -25.04 7.11 29.71
CA ASP A 245 -25.96 6.20 30.39
C ASP A 245 -25.59 4.74 30.11
N MET A 246 -25.33 4.00 31.18
CA MET A 246 -25.11 2.56 31.10
C MET A 246 -26.42 1.85 31.37
N ILE A 247 -26.91 1.08 30.41
CA ILE A 247 -28.16 0.32 30.57
C ILE A 247 -27.91 -1.19 30.60
N LYS A 248 -28.83 -1.91 31.22
CA LYS A 248 -28.88 -3.38 31.13
C LYS A 248 -29.27 -3.81 29.70
N CYS A 249 -28.61 -4.83 29.16
CA CYS A 249 -28.93 -5.37 27.84
C CYS A 249 -29.62 -6.74 27.95
N GLY A 250 -30.90 -6.78 27.55
CA GLY A 250 -31.71 -8.01 27.49
C GLY A 250 -32.05 -8.63 28.86
N ASP A 251 -33.01 -9.55 28.84
CA ASP A 251 -33.47 -10.26 30.05
C ASP A 251 -32.56 -11.44 30.44
N GLY A 252 -31.60 -11.81 29.58
CA GLY A 252 -30.71 -12.97 29.76
C GLY A 252 -29.59 -12.78 30.80
N CYS A 253 -29.38 -11.57 31.30
CA CYS A 253 -28.47 -11.32 32.42
C CYS A 253 -29.24 -11.51 33.74
N HIS A 254 -29.07 -12.68 34.37
CA HIS A 254 -29.68 -13.05 35.65
C HIS A 254 -29.04 -12.39 36.88
N PHE A 255 -27.97 -11.60 36.72
CA PHE A 255 -27.40 -10.84 37.82
C PHE A 255 -28.12 -9.48 37.99
N GLU A 256 -28.63 -9.22 39.20
CA GLU A 256 -28.99 -7.87 39.64
C GLU A 256 -27.72 -7.02 39.76
N LEU A 257 -27.25 -6.48 38.65
CA LEU A 257 -26.25 -5.43 38.67
C LEU A 257 -26.99 -4.14 39.06
N ASN A 258 -26.82 -3.68 40.31
CA ASN A 258 -27.19 -2.32 40.74
C ASN A 258 -26.40 -1.29 39.93
N TYR A 259 -26.86 -1.02 38.69
CA TYR A 259 -26.09 -0.41 37.59
C TYR A 259 -25.79 1.08 37.78
N GLY A 260 -26.63 1.82 38.52
CA GLY A 260 -26.56 3.28 38.59
C GLY A 260 -25.48 3.84 39.52
N GLU A 261 -25.45 3.40 40.78
CA GLU A 261 -24.55 3.96 41.81
C GLU A 261 -23.21 3.22 41.90
N ASN A 262 -23.22 1.87 41.85
CA ASN A 262 -22.02 1.07 42.10
C ASN A 262 -20.96 1.16 40.99
N VAL A 263 -21.32 1.43 39.74
CA VAL A 263 -20.34 1.52 38.65
C VAL A 263 -19.65 2.87 38.65
N LYS A 264 -20.39 3.98 38.82
CA LYS A 264 -19.81 5.32 38.98
C LYS A 264 -18.91 5.39 40.22
N GLN A 265 -19.32 4.76 41.32
CA GLN A 265 -18.55 4.71 42.56
C GLN A 265 -17.33 3.76 42.51
N LYS A 266 -17.36 2.70 41.69
CA LYS A 266 -16.19 1.85 41.44
C LYS A 266 -15.23 2.47 40.42
N GLN A 267 -15.73 3.17 39.40
CA GLN A 267 -14.90 3.91 38.43
C GLN A 267 -14.04 4.98 39.11
N SER A 268 -14.57 5.69 40.12
CA SER A 268 -13.80 6.70 40.86
C SER A 268 -12.66 6.11 41.70
N SER A 269 -12.70 4.81 42.02
CA SER A 269 -11.62 4.09 42.71
C SER A 269 -10.55 3.51 41.78
N CYS A 270 -10.77 3.56 40.47
CA CYS A 270 -9.89 2.96 39.49
C CYS A 270 -8.91 3.98 38.91
N ILE A 271 -7.62 3.65 38.93
CA ILE A 271 -6.56 4.44 38.31
C ILE A 271 -6.52 4.08 36.82
N ALA A 272 -7.36 4.75 36.01
CA ALA A 272 -7.30 4.61 34.56
C ALA A 272 -6.16 5.46 33.99
N GLN A 273 -5.40 4.91 33.04
CA GLN A 273 -4.35 5.65 32.33
C GLN A 273 -4.97 6.76 31.47
N SER A 274 -4.30 7.91 31.40
CA SER A 274 -4.64 8.96 30.44
C SER A 274 -4.30 8.46 29.03
N VAL A 275 -5.29 8.57 28.13
CA VAL A 275 -5.10 8.21 26.72
C VAL A 275 -4.72 9.48 25.97
N GLN A 276 -3.55 9.44 25.34
CA GLN A 276 -3.07 10.48 24.45
C GLN A 276 -3.44 10.11 23.01
N VAL A 277 -4.11 11.01 22.30
CA VAL A 277 -4.42 10.83 20.88
C VAL A 277 -3.64 11.83 20.03
N PRO A 278 -3.31 11.51 18.76
CA PRO A 278 -2.71 12.47 17.85
C PRO A 278 -3.58 13.73 17.74
N GLN A 279 -2.97 14.92 17.78
CA GLN A 279 -3.70 16.18 17.71
C GLN A 279 -4.47 16.33 16.38
N ASP A 280 -3.93 15.77 15.31
CA ASP A 280 -4.47 15.73 13.95
C ASP A 280 -5.54 14.65 13.75
N MET A 281 -5.90 13.89 14.79
CA MET A 281 -7.05 13.00 14.77
C MET A 281 -8.32 13.75 14.34
N ASP A 282 -9.20 13.10 13.57
CA ASP A 282 -10.45 13.72 13.12
C ASP A 282 -11.42 14.02 14.29
N HIS A 283 -11.43 15.29 14.72
CA HIS A 283 -12.33 15.82 15.75
C HIS A 283 -13.77 16.03 15.25
N SER A 284 -14.05 15.87 13.95
CA SER A 284 -15.42 15.97 13.41
C SER A 284 -16.35 14.90 13.99
N SER A 285 -15.77 13.81 14.50
CA SER A 285 -16.43 12.73 15.20
C SER A 285 -16.81 13.06 16.65
N LYS A 286 -16.35 14.21 17.18
CA LYS A 286 -16.44 14.64 18.58
C LYS A 286 -15.97 13.54 19.54
N PRO A 287 -14.68 13.15 19.48
CA PRO A 287 -14.15 12.09 20.31
C PRO A 287 -14.12 12.52 21.78
N CYS A 288 -14.44 11.61 22.68
CA CYS A 288 -14.30 11.79 24.12
C CYS A 288 -13.84 10.49 24.78
N LEU A 289 -13.33 10.59 25.99
CA LEU A 289 -12.77 9.47 26.73
C LEU A 289 -13.80 8.85 27.68
N VAL A 290 -14.02 7.54 27.55
CA VAL A 290 -14.74 6.73 28.54
C VAL A 290 -13.70 5.96 29.36
N LYS A 291 -13.54 6.31 30.64
CA LYS A 291 -12.60 5.63 31.55
C LYS A 291 -13.29 4.46 32.24
N LEU A 292 -12.78 3.24 32.07
CA LEU A 292 -13.16 2.04 32.82
C LEU A 292 -11.99 1.57 33.69
N CYS A 293 -12.22 0.59 34.57
CA CYS A 293 -11.18 0.16 35.52
C CYS A 293 -9.98 -0.53 34.87
N ASN A 294 -10.23 -1.33 33.83
CA ASN A 294 -9.18 -2.10 33.15
C ASN A 294 -8.97 -1.66 31.70
N SER A 295 -9.71 -0.64 31.26
CA SER A 295 -9.69 -0.18 29.87
C SER A 295 -10.11 1.28 29.74
N SER A 296 -9.68 1.89 28.65
CA SER A 296 -10.06 3.24 28.25
C SER A 296 -10.62 3.19 26.83
N LEU A 297 -11.72 3.90 26.57
CA LEU A 297 -12.33 3.93 25.24
C LEU A 297 -12.31 5.35 24.69
N VAL A 298 -11.82 5.50 23.46
CA VAL A 298 -12.07 6.71 22.68
C VAL A 298 -13.39 6.52 21.95
N TYR A 299 -14.37 7.36 22.28
CA TYR A 299 -15.74 7.22 21.83
C TYR A 299 -16.17 8.39 20.95
N SER A 300 -16.77 8.10 19.79
CA SER A 300 -17.38 9.13 18.95
C SER A 300 -18.83 9.37 19.36
N LYS A 301 -19.10 10.56 19.91
CA LYS A 301 -20.50 10.99 20.17
C LYS A 301 -21.31 11.08 18.87
N ARG A 302 -20.68 11.50 17.77
CA ARG A 302 -21.36 11.66 16.46
C ARG A 302 -21.85 10.34 15.88
N PHE A 303 -20.98 9.32 15.86
CA PHE A 303 -21.30 8.02 15.25
C PHE A 303 -21.93 7.03 16.22
N ALA A 304 -22.03 7.43 17.49
CA ALA A 304 -22.50 6.62 18.57
C ALA A 304 -21.75 5.29 18.74
N MET A 305 -20.42 5.28 18.53
CA MET A 305 -19.60 4.06 18.59
C MET A 305 -18.20 4.30 19.17
N ALA A 306 -17.60 3.25 19.73
CA ALA A 306 -16.21 3.25 20.13
C ALA A 306 -15.30 3.28 18.89
N MET A 307 -14.36 4.21 18.85
CA MET A 307 -13.36 4.35 17.80
C MET A 307 -12.10 3.54 18.14
N MET A 308 -11.75 3.48 19.41
CA MET A 308 -10.60 2.75 19.94
C MET A 308 -10.91 2.26 21.36
N VAL A 309 -10.40 1.08 21.71
CA VAL A 309 -10.38 0.57 23.08
C VAL A 309 -8.95 0.19 23.41
N GLU A 310 -8.42 0.77 24.49
CA GLU A 310 -7.12 0.43 25.05
C GLU A 310 -7.34 -0.36 26.34
N SER A 311 -6.66 -1.49 26.48
CA SER A 311 -6.77 -2.37 27.65
C SER A 311 -5.47 -3.15 27.79
N ILE A 312 -5.07 -3.45 29.02
CA ILE A 312 -3.94 -4.35 29.29
C ILE A 312 -4.49 -5.72 29.63
N LEU A 313 -4.15 -6.72 28.83
CA LEU A 313 -4.38 -8.13 29.18
C LEU A 313 -3.18 -8.58 30.02
N ALA A 314 -3.39 -8.75 31.32
CA ALA A 314 -2.40 -9.37 32.20
C ALA A 314 -2.50 -10.90 32.11
N ASP A 315 -1.39 -11.60 32.34
CA ASP A 315 -1.39 -13.06 32.45
C ASP A 315 -2.49 -13.52 33.42
N PRO A 316 -3.28 -14.55 33.07
CA PRO A 316 -4.36 -15.00 33.92
C PRO A 316 -3.79 -15.47 35.25
N VAL A 317 -4.18 -14.80 36.33
CA VAL A 317 -3.99 -15.36 37.68
C VAL A 317 -4.71 -16.70 37.69
N PRO A 318 -4.04 -17.83 37.97
CA PRO A 318 -4.72 -19.11 38.09
C PRO A 318 -5.76 -18.98 39.20
N ASN A 319 -7.01 -19.31 38.87
CA ASN A 319 -8.21 -19.33 39.71
C ASN A 319 -9.15 -18.09 39.71
N ILE A 320 -10.32 -18.38 39.14
CA ILE A 320 -11.68 -17.88 39.41
C ILE A 320 -12.00 -16.46 38.95
N ASP A 321 -12.52 -16.36 37.73
CA ASP A 321 -13.62 -15.43 37.52
C ASP A 321 -14.74 -16.01 36.63
N HIS A 322 -15.86 -16.39 37.27
CA HIS A 322 -17.08 -16.81 36.58
C HIS A 322 -17.81 -15.63 35.89
N ARG A 323 -17.30 -14.39 35.98
CA ARG A 323 -17.87 -13.17 35.34
C ARG A 323 -17.53 -13.02 33.86
N ALA A 324 -16.74 -13.92 33.26
CA ALA A 324 -16.40 -13.90 31.84
C ALA A 324 -17.61 -14.05 30.88
N ASN A 325 -18.82 -14.31 31.40
CA ASN A 325 -20.06 -14.45 30.61
C ASN A 325 -20.94 -13.18 30.57
N CYS A 326 -20.50 -12.03 31.09
CA CYS A 326 -21.32 -10.81 31.08
C CYS A 326 -20.78 -9.75 30.11
N THR A 327 -21.50 -9.50 29.03
CA THR A 327 -21.27 -8.37 28.12
C THR A 327 -22.09 -7.16 28.58
N ALA A 328 -21.45 -6.04 28.89
CA ALA A 328 -22.12 -4.77 29.17
C ALA A 328 -22.20 -3.92 27.89
N HIS A 329 -23.37 -3.34 27.60
CA HIS A 329 -23.55 -2.40 26.50
C HIS A 329 -23.66 -0.97 27.02
N LEU A 330 -23.00 -0.05 26.34
CA LEU A 330 -23.16 1.38 26.55
C LEU A 330 -24.24 1.88 25.57
N LYS A 331 -25.34 2.46 26.06
CA LYS A 331 -26.40 3.04 25.20
C LYS A 331 -26.44 4.53 25.41
N PHE A 332 -26.30 5.26 24.32
CA PHE A 332 -26.28 6.71 24.35
C PHE A 332 -27.59 7.26 23.79
N GLU A 333 -28.15 8.27 24.46
CA GLU A 333 -29.31 8.96 23.95
C GLU A 333 -28.95 9.67 22.64
N LYS A 334 -29.71 9.38 21.58
CA LYS A 334 -29.60 10.11 20.31
C LYS A 334 -30.16 11.52 20.50
N THR A 335 -29.35 12.46 20.94
CA THR A 335 -29.65 13.87 20.70
C THR A 335 -29.27 14.18 19.24
N LYS A 336 -30.29 14.28 18.39
CA LYS A 336 -30.16 14.92 17.07
C LYS A 336 -29.61 16.32 17.32
N ILE A 337 -28.37 16.58 16.94
CA ILE A 337 -27.92 17.96 16.73
C ILE A 337 -28.56 18.36 15.40
N GLU A 338 -29.65 19.12 15.48
CA GLU A 338 -30.26 19.73 14.30
C GLU A 338 -29.26 20.72 13.69
N GLU A 339 -28.94 20.51 12.42
CA GLU A 339 -28.25 21.53 11.62
C GLU A 339 -29.22 22.69 11.42
N THR A 340 -29.04 23.78 12.17
CA THR A 340 -29.69 25.05 11.88
C THR A 340 -29.10 25.60 10.58
N THR A 341 -29.71 25.24 9.47
CA THR A 341 -29.49 25.90 8.17
C THR A 341 -30.25 27.23 8.18
N THR A 342 -29.61 28.29 8.66
CA THR A 342 -30.06 29.65 8.37
C THR A 342 -29.78 29.95 6.90
N SER A 343 -30.79 29.69 6.07
CA SER A 343 -30.96 30.29 4.76
C SER A 343 -31.21 31.79 4.91
N THR A 344 -30.19 32.60 4.62
CA THR A 344 -30.39 33.99 4.22
C THR A 344 -29.92 34.13 2.77
N ALA A 345 -30.89 34.08 1.86
CA ALA A 345 -30.71 34.52 0.50
C ALA A 345 -30.51 36.04 0.49
N SER A 346 -29.34 36.51 0.05
CA SER A 346 -29.19 37.87 -0.48
C SER A 346 -28.54 37.78 -1.85
N THR A 347 -29.37 37.97 -2.88
CA THR A 347 -28.96 38.31 -4.23
C THR A 347 -28.23 39.64 -4.25
N THR A 348 -26.98 39.63 -4.73
CA THR A 348 -26.42 40.79 -5.44
C THR A 348 -25.43 40.31 -6.49
N SER A 349 -25.79 40.61 -7.73
CA SER A 349 -25.01 40.45 -8.95
C SER A 349 -23.86 41.45 -9.00
N THR A 350 -22.65 40.98 -9.32
CA THR A 350 -21.67 41.81 -10.02
C THR A 350 -20.85 40.97 -10.98
N THR A 351 -21.05 41.26 -12.25
CA THR A 351 -20.30 40.84 -13.43
C THR A 351 -18.83 41.28 -13.37
N THR A 352 -17.92 40.42 -13.81
CA THR A 352 -16.72 40.88 -14.52
C THR A 352 -16.23 39.79 -15.48
N SER A 353 -16.23 40.16 -16.75
CA SER A 353 -15.83 39.42 -17.95
C SER A 353 -14.33 39.56 -18.22
N MET A 354 -13.68 38.52 -18.74
CA MET A 354 -12.59 38.61 -19.76
C MET A 354 -12.18 37.20 -20.27
N PRO A 355 -11.53 37.05 -21.44
CA PRO A 355 -12.22 36.66 -22.67
C PRO A 355 -11.69 35.38 -23.34
N THR A 356 -12.51 34.84 -24.25
CA THR A 356 -12.20 33.84 -25.27
C THR A 356 -11.51 34.45 -26.49
N SER A 357 -10.53 33.75 -27.06
CA SER A 357 -10.05 33.97 -28.44
C SER A 357 -10.03 32.65 -29.21
N SER A 358 -10.86 32.60 -30.25
CA SER A 358 -10.87 31.66 -31.39
C SER A 358 -9.69 31.92 -32.33
N GLU A 359 -9.19 30.91 -33.06
CA GLU A 359 -9.38 30.66 -34.51
C GLU A 359 -8.17 29.80 -34.96
N THR A 360 -8.08 29.00 -36.02
CA THR A 360 -8.93 28.49 -37.12
C THR A 360 -8.18 27.30 -37.75
N SER A 361 -8.89 26.45 -38.50
CA SER A 361 -8.33 25.35 -39.30
C SER A 361 -7.80 25.81 -40.66
N THR A 362 -6.75 25.14 -41.16
CA THR A 362 -6.49 24.96 -42.59
C THR A 362 -5.96 23.55 -42.87
N THR A 363 -6.35 23.01 -44.03
CA THR A 363 -6.28 21.62 -44.49
C THR A 363 -5.12 21.33 -45.45
N GLU A 364 -4.51 20.14 -45.30
CA GLU A 364 -3.94 19.20 -46.31
C GLU A 364 -2.72 19.58 -47.21
N PRO A 365 -1.97 18.63 -47.84
CA PRO A 365 -2.27 17.20 -48.08
C PRO A 365 -1.16 16.15 -47.81
N SER A 366 -1.60 14.88 -47.81
CA SER A 366 -0.84 13.62 -47.82
C SER A 366 0.15 13.45 -48.97
N LYS A 367 1.30 12.81 -48.69
CA LYS A 367 2.06 12.00 -49.66
C LYS A 367 2.62 10.73 -49.00
N ASN A 368 2.25 9.60 -49.59
CA ASN A 368 2.83 8.26 -49.42
C ASN A 368 4.35 8.26 -49.63
N ILE A 369 5.08 7.51 -48.81
CA ILE A 369 6.30 6.81 -49.22
C ILE A 369 6.32 5.43 -48.56
N ASP A 370 6.55 4.43 -49.41
CA ASP A 370 6.44 2.99 -49.20
C ASP A 370 7.38 2.37 -48.15
N GLU A 371 6.90 1.25 -47.60
CA GLU A 371 7.66 0.18 -46.96
C GLU A 371 8.76 -0.35 -47.89
N LYS A 372 9.99 -0.44 -47.35
CA LYS A 372 10.98 -1.42 -47.80
C LYS A 372 11.75 -2.00 -46.62
N ASP A 373 11.60 -3.30 -46.48
CA ASP A 373 12.50 -4.31 -45.91
C ASP A 373 13.75 -3.81 -45.17
N VAL A 374 13.79 -4.05 -43.86
CA VAL A 374 15.03 -4.15 -43.09
C VAL A 374 15.06 -5.53 -42.44
N GLN A 375 15.79 -6.46 -43.07
CA GLN A 375 16.19 -7.73 -42.47
C GLN A 375 17.17 -7.48 -41.31
N PRO A 376 17.13 -8.26 -40.21
CA PRO A 376 18.18 -8.23 -39.21
C PRO A 376 19.42 -9.00 -39.70
N SER A 377 20.54 -8.31 -39.84
CA SER A 377 21.84 -8.92 -40.10
C SER A 377 22.41 -9.50 -38.80
N ASN A 378 22.47 -10.83 -38.72
CA ASN A 378 23.34 -11.54 -37.79
C ASN A 378 24.81 -11.28 -38.17
N GLN A 379 25.52 -10.52 -37.34
CA GLN A 379 26.98 -10.56 -37.29
C GLN A 379 27.42 -10.54 -35.83
N GLU A 380 27.81 -11.71 -35.35
CA GLU A 380 28.63 -11.89 -34.15
C GLU A 380 29.98 -11.19 -34.36
N THR A 381 30.32 -10.27 -33.47
CA THR A 381 31.69 -9.77 -33.30
C THR A 381 32.26 -10.33 -32.00
N PRO A 382 33.46 -10.96 -32.02
CA PRO A 382 34.04 -11.57 -30.85
C PRO A 382 34.66 -10.52 -29.92
N LEU A 383 34.42 -10.70 -28.61
CA LEU A 383 35.07 -9.95 -27.53
C LEU A 383 36.58 -10.26 -27.51
N PRO A 384 37.46 -9.25 -27.32
CA PRO A 384 38.88 -9.49 -27.14
C PRO A 384 39.15 -10.06 -25.75
N ALA A 385 39.85 -11.20 -25.74
CA ALA A 385 40.55 -11.73 -24.58
C ALA A 385 41.75 -10.83 -24.25
N ASP A 386 41.77 -10.29 -23.03
CA ASP A 386 42.95 -10.13 -22.17
C ASP A 386 42.66 -9.09 -21.09
N PHE A 387 42.38 -9.57 -19.87
CA PHE A 387 42.72 -8.85 -18.64
C PHE A 387 43.15 -9.88 -17.60
N SER A 388 44.47 -9.98 -17.44
CA SER A 388 45.14 -10.56 -16.29
C SER A 388 45.14 -9.61 -15.10
#